data_AF-X1QVS6-F1
#
_entry.id   AF-X1QVS6-F1
#
_cell.length_a   1.000
_cell.length_b   1.000
_cell.length_c   1.000
_cell.angle_alpha   90.00
_cell.angle_beta   90.00
_cell.angle_gamma   90.00
#
_symmetry.space_group_name_H-M   'P 1'
#
loop_
_entity.id
_entity.type
_entity.pdbx_description
1 polymer ?
#
loop_
_entity_poly.entity_id
_entity_poly.type
_entity_poly.pdbx_seq_one_letter_code
_entity_poly.pdbx_strand_id
1 'polypeptide(L)'
;MEIKQSEMTQEIWDDWGALIREQECAECGAELTIRTIPEQASLALGCSNPEHSGFRQRTSYTEEYRRGAEVYPAIRDNIEAKMMAKTELQRAMNLLALRFPRAIRDVPGAALFINDCMRLGLDPLIQPAEAVPVPFKTRDKSGREKTTVAMVVTEDGALSMAARGCREEYDGAPATMPLLDHLMQEHPQRPFEELKEMARRTAEELCDDPQAYVWVALGKRRSATGIQPVYGYFTTAERKKAQDNKLPAKTQPG
;
A
#
# COMPACT_ATOMS: atom_id res chain seq x y z
N MET A 1 7.64 7.72 -31.66
CA MET A 1 6.90 6.47 -31.97
C MET A 1 6.17 6.70 -33.28
N GLU A 2 6.18 5.76 -34.23
CA GLU A 2 5.59 5.96 -35.56
C GLU A 2 4.78 4.73 -35.98
N ILE A 3 3.61 4.94 -36.58
CA ILE A 3 2.74 3.89 -37.12
C ILE A 3 2.17 4.32 -38.48
N LYS A 4 1.83 3.37 -39.36
CA LYS A 4 1.13 3.72 -40.59
C LYS A 4 -0.28 4.23 -40.27
N GLN A 5 -0.78 5.19 -41.04
CA GLN A 5 -2.15 5.70 -40.88
C GLN A 5 -3.20 4.58 -40.98
N SER A 6 -2.98 3.59 -41.83
CA SER A 6 -3.86 2.43 -42.00
C SER A 6 -3.89 1.48 -40.79
N GLU A 7 -2.90 1.58 -39.91
CA GLU A 7 -2.74 0.74 -38.71
C GLU A 7 -3.23 1.46 -37.45
N MET A 8 -3.73 2.70 -37.58
CA MET A 8 -4.26 3.46 -36.46
C MET A 8 -5.60 2.87 -35.99
N THR A 9 -5.61 2.34 -34.78
CA THR A 9 -6.81 1.86 -34.09
C THR A 9 -7.24 2.84 -33.00
N GLN A 10 -8.48 2.73 -32.51
CA GLN A 10 -8.95 3.53 -31.38
C GLN A 10 -8.12 3.29 -30.11
N GLU A 11 -7.68 2.05 -29.88
CA GLU A 11 -6.84 1.66 -28.75
C GLU A 11 -5.48 2.39 -28.80
N ILE A 12 -4.82 2.41 -29.95
CA ILE A 12 -3.56 3.13 -30.14
C ILE A 12 -3.76 4.64 -29.97
N TRP A 13 -4.89 5.17 -30.43
CA TRP A 13 -5.23 6.58 -30.27
C TRP A 13 -5.42 6.97 -28.80
N ASP A 14 -6.10 6.14 -28.03
CA ASP A 14 -6.34 6.36 -26.59
C ASP A 14 -5.03 6.25 -25.79
N ASP A 15 -4.17 5.29 -26.14
CA ASP A 15 -2.82 5.13 -25.56
C ASP A 15 -1.94 6.36 -25.85
N TRP A 16 -1.95 6.86 -27.09
CA TRP A 16 -1.23 8.09 -27.44
C TRP A 16 -1.80 9.30 -26.70
N GLY A 17 -3.11 9.37 -26.52
CA GLY A 17 -3.76 10.36 -25.67
C GLY A 17 -3.31 10.30 -24.22
N ALA A 18 -3.13 9.10 -23.65
CA ALA A 18 -2.59 8.94 -22.31
C ALA A 18 -1.13 9.40 -22.21
N LEU A 19 -0.29 9.02 -23.18
CA LEU A 19 1.12 9.43 -23.24
C LEU A 19 1.28 10.96 -23.35
N ILE A 20 0.45 11.65 -24.15
CA ILE A 20 0.48 13.11 -24.26
C ILE A 20 0.12 13.78 -22.93
N ARG A 21 -0.84 13.22 -22.18
CA ARG A 21 -1.26 13.77 -20.88
C ARG A 21 -0.19 13.61 -19.81
N GLU A 22 0.46 12.46 -19.78
CA GLU A 22 1.34 12.04 -18.68
C GLU A 22 2.82 12.30 -18.93
N GLN A 23 3.22 12.49 -20.18
CA GLN A 23 4.62 12.59 -20.58
C GLN A 23 4.92 13.87 -21.38
N GLU A 24 6.19 14.24 -21.35
CA GLU A 24 6.76 15.38 -22.05
C GLU A 24 8.04 14.94 -22.78
N CYS A 25 8.54 15.80 -23.67
CA CYS A 25 9.81 15.57 -24.34
C CYS A 25 10.95 15.45 -23.31
N ALA A 26 11.71 14.36 -23.36
CA ALA A 26 12.81 14.14 -22.42
C ALA A 26 13.95 15.17 -22.56
N GLU A 27 14.10 15.78 -23.74
CA GLU A 27 15.20 16.71 -24.04
C GLU A 27 14.83 18.17 -23.75
N CYS A 28 13.63 18.61 -24.12
CA CYS A 28 13.24 20.03 -24.00
C CYS A 28 12.05 20.29 -23.07
N GLY A 29 11.41 19.25 -22.51
CA GLY A 29 10.25 19.40 -21.63
C GLY A 29 8.97 19.89 -22.33
N ALA A 30 8.97 20.01 -23.66
CA ALA A 30 7.78 20.42 -24.40
C ALA A 30 6.71 19.32 -24.45
N GLU A 31 5.45 19.73 -24.64
CA GLU A 31 4.34 18.82 -24.83
C GLU A 31 4.52 17.94 -26.07
N LEU A 32 4.13 16.67 -25.94
CA LEU A 32 4.14 15.72 -27.05
C LEU A 32 2.95 15.99 -27.97
N THR A 33 3.17 15.86 -29.28
CA THR A 33 2.15 16.06 -30.28
C THR A 33 2.12 14.88 -31.26
N ILE A 34 0.94 14.68 -31.86
CA ILE A 34 0.76 13.75 -32.96
C ILE A 34 0.98 14.53 -34.25
N ARG A 35 1.95 14.09 -35.06
CA ARG A 35 2.23 14.66 -36.38
C ARG A 35 2.00 13.64 -37.47
N THR A 36 1.59 14.14 -38.63
CA THR A 36 1.51 13.34 -39.85
C THR A 36 2.82 13.45 -40.62
N ILE A 37 3.33 12.32 -41.10
CA ILE A 37 4.47 12.24 -42.01
C ILE A 37 3.93 11.84 -43.39
N PRO A 38 3.66 12.82 -44.28
CA PRO A 38 2.94 12.57 -45.52
C PRO A 38 3.68 11.62 -46.47
N GLU A 39 5.01 11.72 -46.50
CA GLU A 39 5.90 10.94 -47.38
C GLU A 39 5.83 9.43 -47.10
N GLN A 40 5.47 9.06 -45.88
CA GLN A 40 5.42 7.67 -45.40
C GLN A 40 3.98 7.20 -45.12
N ALA A 41 2.99 8.06 -45.34
CA ALA A 41 1.60 7.86 -44.94
C ALA A 41 1.48 7.37 -43.48
N SER A 42 2.31 7.93 -42.59
CA SER A 42 2.42 7.54 -41.19
C SER A 42 2.06 8.68 -40.24
N LEU A 43 1.73 8.30 -39.01
CA LEU A 43 1.54 9.20 -37.88
C LEU A 43 2.68 8.95 -36.91
N ALA A 44 3.20 10.01 -36.30
CA ALA A 44 4.22 9.93 -35.28
C ALA A 44 3.83 10.71 -34.03
N LEU A 45 3.98 10.08 -32.87
CA LEU A 45 3.92 10.73 -31.56
C LEU A 45 5.34 11.12 -31.14
N GLY A 46 5.54 12.40 -30.83
CA GLY A 46 6.84 12.91 -30.39
C GLY A 46 6.84 14.41 -30.08
N CYS A 47 8.03 14.97 -29.90
CA CYS A 47 8.18 16.42 -29.79
C CYS A 47 7.88 17.11 -31.12
N SER A 48 7.50 18.39 -31.07
CA SER A 48 7.40 19.24 -32.25
C SER A 48 8.74 19.36 -32.99
N ASN A 49 9.88 19.30 -32.28
CA ASN A 49 11.19 19.16 -32.89
C ASN A 49 11.43 17.69 -33.30
N PRO A 50 11.61 17.37 -34.59
CA PRO A 50 11.85 16.01 -35.06
C PRO A 50 13.17 15.38 -34.62
N GLU A 51 14.15 16.18 -34.21
CA GLU A 51 15.43 15.67 -33.73
C GLU A 51 15.38 15.17 -32.28
N HIS A 52 14.39 15.60 -31.51
CA HIS A 52 14.27 15.18 -30.11
C HIS A 52 13.68 13.77 -30.00
N SER A 53 14.25 13.02 -29.06
CA SER A 53 13.93 11.63 -28.81
C SER A 53 13.62 11.36 -27.34
N GLY A 54 12.84 10.29 -27.11
CA GLY A 54 12.51 9.85 -25.76
C GLY A 54 11.40 10.65 -25.08
N PHE A 55 10.82 10.03 -24.06
CA PHE A 55 9.75 10.59 -23.26
C PHE A 55 10.17 10.62 -21.79
N ARG A 56 9.73 11.65 -21.08
CA ARG A 56 9.90 11.79 -19.63
C ARG A 56 8.52 11.98 -19.01
N GLN A 57 8.29 11.37 -17.86
CA GLN A 57 7.07 11.59 -17.11
C GLN A 57 7.00 13.04 -16.61
N ARG A 58 5.86 13.71 -16.83
CA ARG A 58 5.61 15.04 -16.29
C ARG A 58 5.68 14.98 -14.77
N THR A 59 6.45 15.88 -14.18
CA THR A 59 6.55 16.01 -12.74
C THR A 59 5.31 16.72 -12.19
N SER A 60 4.77 16.19 -11.09
CA SER A 60 3.64 16.83 -10.43
C SER A 60 4.06 18.14 -9.75
N TYR A 61 3.12 19.07 -9.60
CA TYR A 61 3.36 20.31 -8.84
C TYR A 61 3.86 20.04 -7.40
N THR A 62 3.46 18.91 -6.79
CA THR A 62 3.94 18.49 -5.47
C THR A 62 5.41 18.09 -5.48
N GLU A 63 5.87 17.38 -6.51
CA GLU A 63 7.27 16.97 -6.65
C GLU A 63 8.17 18.16 -6.96
N GLU A 64 7.74 19.05 -7.85
CA GLU A 64 8.46 20.30 -8.17
C GLU A 64 8.56 21.19 -6.93
N TYR A 65 7.47 21.38 -6.18
CA TYR A 65 7.49 22.14 -4.94
C TYR A 65 8.47 21.59 -3.90
N ARG A 66 8.49 20.26 -3.71
CA ARG A 66 9.44 19.60 -2.79
C ARG A 66 10.90 19.75 -3.20
N ARG A 67 11.17 19.98 -4.49
CA ARG A 67 12.51 20.26 -5.03
C ARG A 67 12.89 21.74 -4.95
N GLY A 68 11.99 22.60 -4.45
CA GLY A 68 12.21 24.03 -4.29
C GLY A 68 11.78 24.87 -5.48
N ALA A 69 11.02 24.32 -6.44
CA ALA A 69 10.45 25.11 -7.52
C ALA A 69 9.32 26.02 -7.01
N GLU A 70 9.19 27.19 -7.63
CA GLU A 70 8.13 28.13 -7.33
C GLU A 70 6.82 27.65 -7.98
N VAL A 71 5.81 27.38 -7.15
CA VAL A 71 4.46 26.97 -7.58
C VAL A 71 3.43 28.03 -7.21
N TYR A 72 2.37 28.11 -8.00
CA TYR A 72 1.27 29.04 -7.80
C TYR A 72 0.72 28.97 -6.36
N PRO A 73 0.47 30.12 -5.68
CA PRO A 73 0.12 30.14 -4.25
C PRO A 73 -1.04 29.23 -3.86
N ALA A 74 -2.13 29.17 -4.64
CA ALA A 74 -3.26 28.30 -4.32
C ALA A 74 -2.93 26.79 -4.44
N ILE A 75 -1.96 26.42 -5.28
CA ILE A 75 -1.47 25.04 -5.41
C ILE A 75 -0.51 24.74 -4.25
N ARG A 76 0.39 25.67 -3.93
CA ARG A 76 1.28 25.59 -2.77
C ARG A 76 0.50 25.36 -1.48
N ASP A 77 -0.50 26.18 -1.19
CA ASP A 77 -1.28 26.10 0.04
C ASP A 77 -2.03 24.76 0.15
N ASN A 78 -2.51 24.21 -0.97
CA ASN A 78 -3.11 22.87 -1.04
C ASN A 78 -2.08 21.74 -0.83
N ILE A 79 -0.84 21.91 -1.30
CA ILE A 79 0.26 20.95 -1.07
C ILE A 79 0.66 21.00 0.41
N GLU A 80 0.85 22.19 0.97
CA GLU A 80 1.24 22.41 2.36
C GLU A 80 0.17 21.93 3.35
N ALA A 81 -1.12 22.13 3.06
CA ALA A 81 -2.21 21.59 3.86
C ALA A 81 -2.20 20.04 3.94
N LYS A 82 -1.62 19.37 2.94
CA LYS A 82 -1.44 17.91 2.91
C LYS A 82 -0.10 17.47 3.50
N MET A 83 0.82 18.40 3.78
CA MET A 83 2.12 18.10 4.37
C MET A 83 2.05 18.24 5.89
N MET A 84 2.63 17.28 6.61
CA MET A 84 2.80 17.41 8.06
C MET A 84 3.67 18.62 8.38
N ALA A 85 3.21 19.47 9.29
CA ALA A 85 4.05 20.48 9.91
C ALA A 85 5.27 19.80 10.57
N LYS A 86 6.47 20.38 10.44
CA LYS A 86 7.71 19.81 11.01
C LYS A 86 7.59 19.52 12.51
N THR A 87 6.85 20.34 13.24
CA THR A 87 6.58 20.17 14.68
C THR A 87 5.73 18.95 14.99
N GLU A 88 4.71 18.68 14.17
CA GLU A 88 3.85 17.49 14.26
C GLU A 88 4.65 16.22 13.95
N LEU A 89 5.48 16.24 12.91
CA LEU A 89 6.36 15.11 12.58
C LEU A 89 7.34 14.81 13.71
N GLN A 90 7.97 15.84 14.30
CA GLN A 90 8.89 15.65 15.43
C GLN A 90 8.17 15.03 16.65
N ARG A 91 6.94 15.46 16.93
CA ARG A 91 6.12 14.89 18.01
C ARG A 91 5.74 13.44 17.73
N ALA A 92 5.30 13.15 16.51
CA ALA A 92 4.97 11.79 16.07
C ALA A 92 6.19 10.87 16.11
N MET A 93 7.37 11.35 15.72
CA MET A 93 8.64 10.64 15.86
C MET A 93 8.94 10.31 17.32
N ASN A 94 8.76 11.25 18.25
CA ASN A 94 8.97 10.96 19.69
C ASN A 94 8.01 9.89 20.22
N LEU A 95 6.73 9.91 19.82
CA LEU A 95 5.76 8.88 20.19
C LEU A 95 6.12 7.51 19.59
N LEU A 96 6.57 7.50 18.34
CA LEU A 96 7.08 6.31 17.68
C LEU A 96 8.31 5.76 18.39
N ALA A 97 9.19 6.62 18.92
CA ALA A 97 10.39 6.24 19.67
C ALA A 97 10.05 5.42 20.92
N LEU A 98 9.02 5.87 21.64
CA LEU A 98 8.57 5.26 22.88
C LEU A 98 8.03 3.85 22.63
N ARG A 99 7.31 3.65 21.52
CA ARG A 99 6.66 2.37 21.20
C ARG A 99 7.54 1.42 20.38
N PHE A 100 8.29 1.96 19.43
CA PHE A 100 9.14 1.23 18.49
C PHE A 100 10.58 1.80 18.48
N PRO A 101 11.34 1.66 19.59
CA PRO A 101 12.66 2.29 19.73
C PRO A 101 13.68 1.82 18.68
N ARG A 102 13.47 0.64 18.08
CA ARG A 102 14.33 0.12 17.02
C ARG A 102 14.09 0.78 15.66
N ALA A 103 12.91 1.35 15.42
CA ALA A 103 12.57 2.00 14.16
C ALA A 103 13.33 3.33 13.99
N ILE A 104 13.57 4.06 15.08
CA ILE A 104 14.24 5.39 15.02
C ILE A 104 15.74 5.30 14.69
N ARG A 105 16.32 4.11 14.71
CA ARG A 105 17.72 3.91 14.26
C ARG A 105 17.93 4.34 12.80
N ASP A 106 16.86 4.34 12.01
CA ASP A 106 16.80 4.92 10.67
C ASP A 106 15.78 6.07 10.69
N VAL A 107 16.24 7.27 11.06
CA VAL A 107 15.39 8.47 11.17
C VAL A 107 14.64 8.77 9.86
N PRO A 108 15.29 8.72 8.66
CA PRO A 108 14.58 8.85 7.39
C PRO A 108 13.49 7.79 7.19
N GLY A 109 13.79 6.51 7.45
CA GLY A 109 12.81 5.44 7.32
C GLY A 109 11.62 5.56 8.28
N ALA A 110 11.88 5.98 9.53
CA ALA A 110 10.83 6.26 10.50
C ALA A 110 9.96 7.46 10.10
N ALA A 111 10.55 8.52 9.53
CA ALA A 111 9.79 9.66 9.02
C ALA A 111 8.92 9.28 7.81
N LEU A 112 9.43 8.44 6.90
CA LEU A 112 8.67 7.89 5.78
C LEU A 112 7.50 7.04 6.29
N PHE A 113 7.74 6.16 7.27
CA PHE A 113 6.69 5.37 7.91
C PHE A 113 5.53 6.23 8.45
N ILE A 114 5.82 7.30 9.20
CA ILE A 114 4.77 8.17 9.75
C ILE A 114 3.98 8.85 8.61
N ASN A 115 4.67 9.27 7.55
CA ASN A 115 4.03 9.89 6.40
C ASN A 115 3.12 8.90 5.64
N ASP A 116 3.58 7.66 5.46
CA ASP A 116 2.77 6.60 4.85
C ASP A 116 1.55 6.25 5.70
N CYS A 117 1.71 6.15 7.03
CA CYS A 117 0.58 5.99 7.94
C CYS A 117 -0.44 7.11 7.75
N MET A 118 -0.03 8.37 7.76
CA MET A 118 -0.96 9.49 7.55
C MET A 118 -1.61 9.49 6.17
N ARG A 119 -0.86 9.16 5.11
CA ARG A 119 -1.40 9.07 3.74
C ARG A 119 -2.48 7.98 3.63
N LEU A 120 -2.30 6.87 4.31
CA LEU A 120 -3.24 5.74 4.33
C LEU A 120 -4.31 5.87 5.43
N GLY A 121 -4.23 6.93 6.24
CA GLY A 121 -5.06 7.13 7.43
C GLY A 121 -4.74 6.16 8.57
N LEU A 122 -3.73 5.32 8.44
CA LEU A 122 -3.39 4.31 9.45
C LEU A 122 -2.87 4.96 10.73
N ASP A 123 -3.34 4.50 11.88
CA ASP A 123 -2.83 4.93 13.18
C ASP A 123 -1.88 3.89 13.78
N PRO A 124 -0.55 4.16 13.82
CA PRO A 124 0.43 3.24 14.40
C PRO A 124 0.41 3.20 15.94
N LEU A 125 -0.40 4.06 16.59
CA LEU A 125 -0.52 4.19 18.04
C LEU A 125 -1.80 3.55 18.61
N ILE A 126 -2.81 3.26 17.79
CA ILE A 126 -3.99 2.48 18.21
C ILE A 126 -3.56 1.07 18.67
N GLN A 127 -4.36 0.44 19.55
CA GLN A 127 -4.17 -0.95 19.94
C GLN A 127 -5.38 -1.78 19.51
N PRO A 128 -5.17 -2.88 18.76
CA PRO A 128 -3.94 -3.26 18.04
C PRO A 128 -3.48 -2.18 17.03
N ALA A 129 -2.17 -2.09 16.76
CA ALA A 129 -1.63 -1.05 15.87
C ALA A 129 -2.02 -1.36 14.43
N GLU A 130 -2.48 -0.36 13.68
CA GLU A 130 -2.89 -0.54 12.28
C GLU A 130 -1.69 -0.70 11.33
N ALA A 131 -0.53 -0.19 11.74
CA ALA A 131 0.73 -0.38 11.03
C ALA A 131 1.90 -0.41 12.00
N VAL A 132 2.90 -1.23 11.69
CA VAL A 132 4.11 -1.37 12.50
C VAL A 132 5.37 -1.09 11.67
N PRO A 133 6.34 -0.33 12.20
CA PRO A 133 7.61 -0.11 11.53
C PRO A 133 8.57 -1.26 11.84
N VAL A 134 8.90 -2.06 10.82
CA VAL A 134 9.81 -3.20 10.96
C VAL A 134 11.20 -2.83 10.43
N PRO A 135 12.24 -2.80 11.29
CA PRO A 135 13.59 -2.52 10.86
C PRO A 135 14.26 -3.77 10.26
N PHE A 136 14.75 -3.65 9.04
CA PHE A 136 15.54 -4.64 8.33
C PHE A 136 17.01 -4.24 8.32
N LYS A 137 17.88 -5.15 8.72
CA LYS A 137 19.33 -4.98 8.54
C LYS A 137 19.74 -5.58 7.20
N THR A 138 20.36 -4.76 6.38
CA THR A 138 20.99 -5.16 5.12
C THR A 138 22.48 -4.88 5.21
N ARG A 139 23.29 -5.72 4.59
CA ARG A 139 24.73 -5.52 4.48
C ARG A 139 25.05 -5.15 3.04
N ASP A 140 25.74 -4.04 2.82
CA ASP A 140 26.19 -3.70 1.48
C ASP A 140 27.37 -4.58 1.04
N LYS A 141 27.74 -4.47 -0.25
CA LYS A 141 28.88 -5.22 -0.83
C LYS A 141 30.22 -4.88 -0.17
N SER A 142 30.31 -3.74 0.52
CA SER A 142 31.48 -3.31 1.30
C SER A 142 31.44 -3.77 2.77
N GLY A 143 30.42 -4.53 3.19
CA GLY A 143 30.29 -5.07 4.54
C GLY A 143 29.68 -4.12 5.57
N ARG A 144 29.28 -2.90 5.18
CA ARG A 144 28.63 -1.92 6.04
C ARG A 144 27.18 -2.34 6.31
N GLU A 145 26.78 -2.32 7.57
CA GLU A 145 25.37 -2.55 7.95
C GLU A 145 24.54 -1.28 7.71
N LYS A 146 23.49 -1.41 6.92
CA LYS A 146 22.44 -0.41 6.75
C LYS A 146 21.15 -0.95 7.35
N THR A 147 20.54 -0.18 8.25
CA THR A 147 19.19 -0.47 8.74
C THR A 147 18.21 0.33 7.91
N THR A 148 17.16 -0.32 7.40
CA THR A 148 16.05 0.30 6.68
C THR A 148 14.76 -0.04 7.41
N VAL A 149 13.88 0.92 7.62
CA VAL A 149 12.53 0.65 8.15
C VAL A 149 11.57 0.40 6.99
N ALA A 150 10.79 -0.68 7.07
CA ALA A 150 9.65 -0.90 6.18
C ALA A 150 8.35 -0.92 7.00
N MET A 151 7.28 -0.40 6.41
CA MET A 151 5.94 -0.48 6.98
C MET A 151 5.38 -1.88 6.78
N VAL A 152 4.84 -2.48 7.84
CA VAL A 152 3.94 -3.63 7.76
C VAL A 152 2.57 -3.15 8.19
N VAL A 153 1.59 -3.24 7.29
CA VAL A 153 0.18 -3.03 7.63
C VAL A 153 -0.30 -4.29 8.31
N THR A 154 -0.85 -4.13 9.52
CA THR A 154 -1.45 -5.27 10.24
C THR A 154 -2.80 -5.61 9.65
N GLU A 155 -3.35 -6.75 10.04
CA GLU A 155 -4.71 -7.09 9.65
C GLU A 155 -5.72 -5.97 9.98
N ASP A 156 -5.72 -5.46 11.21
CA ASP A 156 -6.62 -4.36 11.61
C ASP A 156 -6.42 -3.10 10.74
N GLY A 157 -5.18 -2.79 10.37
CA GLY A 157 -4.91 -1.70 9.44
C GLY A 157 -5.46 -1.94 8.04
N ALA A 158 -5.36 -3.17 7.53
CA ALA A 158 -5.94 -3.54 6.26
C ALA A 158 -7.47 -3.39 6.28
N LEU A 159 -8.13 -3.76 7.37
CA LEU A 159 -9.57 -3.60 7.56
C LEU A 159 -9.99 -2.14 7.73
N SER A 160 -9.22 -1.35 8.47
CA SER A 160 -9.44 0.09 8.60
C SER A 160 -9.26 0.81 7.27
N MET A 161 -8.30 0.39 6.42
CA MET A 161 -8.22 0.88 5.05
C MET A 161 -9.42 0.43 4.22
N ALA A 162 -9.80 -0.86 4.31
CA ALA A 162 -10.94 -1.40 3.57
C ALA A 162 -12.24 -0.67 3.90
N ALA A 163 -12.54 -0.39 5.17
CA ALA A 163 -13.74 0.35 5.54
C ALA A 163 -13.72 1.83 5.15
N ARG A 164 -12.53 2.43 5.05
CA ARG A 164 -12.39 3.79 4.50
C ARG A 164 -12.56 3.81 2.98
N GLY A 165 -12.03 2.79 2.30
CA GLY A 165 -12.15 2.62 0.85
C GLY A 165 -13.53 2.17 0.38
N CYS A 166 -14.26 1.44 1.22
CA CYS A 166 -15.57 0.84 0.93
C CYS A 166 -16.68 1.37 1.85
N ARG A 167 -16.70 2.69 2.10
CA ARG A 167 -17.73 3.35 2.95
C ARG A 167 -19.17 3.11 2.48
N GLU A 168 -19.35 2.85 1.20
CA GLU A 168 -20.65 2.59 0.58
C GLU A 168 -21.18 1.19 0.89
N GLU A 169 -20.29 0.26 1.26
CA GLU A 169 -20.62 -1.16 1.42
C GLU A 169 -20.62 -1.62 2.89
N TYR A 170 -19.88 -0.95 3.79
CA TYR A 170 -19.70 -1.34 5.19
C TYR A 170 -20.07 -0.24 6.22
N ASP A 171 -20.59 -0.66 7.38
CA ASP A 171 -20.80 0.16 8.58
C ASP A 171 -19.53 0.16 9.45
N GLY A 172 -18.42 0.69 8.93
CA GLY A 172 -17.13 0.77 9.64
C GLY A 172 -16.17 -0.39 9.38
N ALA A 173 -15.00 -0.34 10.02
CA ALA A 173 -13.93 -1.35 9.90
C ALA A 173 -14.40 -2.71 10.42
N PRO A 174 -14.24 -3.80 9.66
CA PRO A 174 -14.39 -5.14 10.23
C PRO A 174 -13.40 -5.31 11.39
N ALA A 175 -13.78 -6.06 12.42
CA ALA A 175 -12.89 -6.42 13.51
C ALA A 175 -12.36 -7.83 13.27
N THR A 176 -11.06 -8.04 13.49
CA THR A 176 -10.44 -9.37 13.37
C THR A 176 -10.04 -9.95 14.71
N MET A 177 -10.19 -11.28 14.81
CA MET A 177 -9.75 -12.04 15.97
C MET A 177 -9.39 -13.47 15.56
N PRO A 178 -8.53 -14.15 16.34
CA PRO A 178 -8.30 -15.58 16.17
C PRO A 178 -9.62 -16.37 16.19
N LEU A 179 -9.73 -17.40 15.34
CA LEU A 179 -10.95 -18.23 15.27
C LEU A 179 -11.32 -18.83 16.63
N LEU A 180 -10.33 -19.25 17.41
CA LEU A 180 -10.56 -19.82 18.73
C LEU A 180 -11.21 -18.82 19.69
N ASP A 181 -10.78 -17.55 19.65
CA ASP A 181 -11.36 -16.49 20.47
C ASP A 181 -12.80 -16.19 20.04
N HIS A 182 -13.07 -16.19 18.73
CA HIS A 182 -14.43 -16.05 18.21
C HIS A 182 -15.35 -17.19 18.67
N LEU A 183 -14.89 -18.44 18.57
CA LEU A 183 -15.65 -19.61 18.99
C LEU A 183 -15.93 -19.62 20.51
N MET A 184 -14.99 -19.12 21.32
CA MET A 184 -15.20 -18.94 22.75
C MET A 184 -16.29 -17.91 23.06
N GLN A 185 -16.43 -16.87 22.24
CA GLN A 185 -17.49 -15.85 22.39
C GLN A 185 -18.87 -16.37 21.95
N GLU A 186 -18.93 -17.10 20.84
CA GLU A 186 -20.19 -17.66 20.30
C GLU A 186 -20.71 -18.87 21.09
N HIS A 187 -19.81 -19.62 21.73
CA HIS A 187 -20.12 -20.85 22.45
C HIS A 187 -19.50 -20.88 23.86
N PRO A 188 -19.80 -19.91 24.73
CA PRO A 188 -19.18 -19.78 26.06
C PRO A 188 -19.41 -20.99 26.98
N GLN A 189 -20.46 -21.77 26.71
CA GLN A 189 -20.83 -22.97 27.45
C GLN A 189 -20.02 -24.23 27.07
N ARG A 190 -19.28 -24.21 25.96
CA ARG A 190 -18.56 -25.40 25.48
C ARG A 190 -17.18 -25.53 26.13
N PRO A 191 -16.69 -26.75 26.39
CA PRO A 191 -15.33 -26.98 26.85
C PRO A 191 -14.29 -26.53 25.83
N PHE A 192 -13.15 -26.02 26.30
CA PHE A 192 -12.05 -25.52 25.47
C PHE A 192 -11.54 -26.56 24.45
N GLU A 193 -11.44 -27.84 24.83
CA GLU A 193 -10.98 -28.89 23.93
C GLU A 193 -11.94 -29.14 22.75
N GLU A 194 -13.26 -28.99 22.96
CA GLU A 194 -14.23 -29.09 21.87
C GLU A 194 -14.11 -27.91 20.91
N LEU A 195 -13.91 -26.69 21.43
CA LEU A 195 -13.71 -25.49 20.61
C LEU A 195 -12.42 -25.57 19.80
N LYS A 196 -11.37 -26.15 20.38
CA LYS A 196 -10.09 -26.38 19.70
C LYS A 196 -10.24 -27.38 18.55
N GLU A 197 -11.00 -28.46 18.74
CA GLU A 197 -11.28 -29.42 17.67
C GLU A 197 -12.18 -28.80 16.58
N MET A 198 -13.14 -27.95 16.94
CA MET A 198 -13.91 -27.17 15.97
C MET A 198 -13.01 -26.27 15.14
N ALA A 199 -12.11 -25.51 15.76
CA ALA A 199 -11.15 -24.66 15.05
C ALA A 199 -10.25 -25.47 14.11
N ARG A 200 -9.78 -26.64 14.56
CA ARG A 200 -8.97 -27.57 13.76
C ARG A 200 -9.72 -28.07 12.52
N ARG A 201 -10.99 -28.43 12.68
CA ARG A 201 -11.86 -28.87 11.57
C ARG A 201 -12.14 -27.73 10.59
N THR A 202 -12.41 -26.53 11.07
CA THR A 202 -12.59 -25.35 10.21
C THR A 202 -11.31 -25.04 9.42
N ALA A 203 -10.13 -25.18 10.03
CA ALA A 203 -8.86 -25.01 9.33
C ALA A 203 -8.67 -26.04 8.20
N GLU A 204 -8.95 -27.32 8.48
CA GLU A 204 -8.95 -28.39 7.47
C GLU A 204 -9.92 -28.08 6.33
N GLU A 205 -11.17 -27.71 6.63
CA GLU A 205 -12.21 -27.42 5.63
C GLU A 205 -11.88 -26.18 4.76
N LEU A 206 -11.15 -25.19 5.30
CA LEU A 206 -10.80 -23.96 4.59
C LEU A 206 -9.55 -24.06 3.72
N CYS A 207 -8.56 -24.84 4.15
CA CYS A 207 -7.23 -24.81 3.55
C CYS A 207 -6.46 -26.14 3.54
N ASP A 208 -7.12 -27.27 3.83
CA ASP A 208 -6.52 -28.60 3.90
C ASP A 208 -5.31 -28.69 4.87
N ASP A 209 -5.24 -27.77 5.85
CA ASP A 209 -4.20 -27.73 6.87
C ASP A 209 -4.82 -27.55 8.26
N PRO A 210 -4.92 -28.64 9.07
CA PRO A 210 -5.57 -28.60 10.38
C PRO A 210 -4.77 -27.80 11.41
N GLN A 211 -3.52 -27.45 11.10
CA GLN A 211 -2.63 -26.67 11.97
C GLN A 211 -2.47 -25.23 11.47
N ALA A 212 -3.22 -24.81 10.46
CA ALA A 212 -3.22 -23.43 10.00
C ALA A 212 -3.69 -22.48 11.12
N TYR A 213 -3.07 -21.30 11.15
CA TYR A 213 -3.59 -20.20 11.95
C TYR A 213 -4.80 -19.62 11.22
N VAL A 214 -5.99 -19.69 11.83
CA VAL A 214 -7.23 -19.19 11.25
C VAL A 214 -7.76 -18.03 12.08
N TRP A 215 -8.24 -17.00 11.40
CA TRP A 215 -8.85 -15.83 12.01
C TRP A 215 -10.19 -15.53 11.34
N VAL A 216 -10.98 -14.71 12.01
CA VAL A 216 -12.31 -14.28 11.56
C VAL A 216 -12.35 -12.76 11.51
N ALA A 217 -12.75 -12.22 10.36
CA ALA A 217 -13.12 -10.83 10.18
C ALA A 217 -14.64 -10.68 10.30
N LEU A 218 -15.08 -9.87 11.26
CA LEU A 218 -16.48 -9.58 11.54
C LEU A 218 -16.80 -8.15 11.09
N GLY A 219 -17.57 -8.02 10.02
CA GLY A 219 -18.02 -6.73 9.50
C GLY A 219 -19.54 -6.72 9.25
N LYS A 220 -20.18 -5.57 9.49
CA LYS A 220 -21.57 -5.35 9.09
C LYS A 220 -21.61 -4.67 7.73
N ARG A 221 -22.03 -5.40 6.70
CA ARG A 221 -22.34 -4.80 5.39
C ARG A 221 -23.65 -4.01 5.51
N ARG A 222 -23.72 -2.86 4.84
CA ARG A 222 -24.94 -2.01 4.81
C ARG A 222 -26.12 -2.71 4.16
N SER A 223 -25.85 -3.59 3.19
CA SER A 223 -26.85 -4.41 2.50
C SER A 223 -27.24 -5.67 3.27
N ALA A 224 -26.51 -6.04 4.33
CA ALA A 224 -26.75 -7.27 5.07
C ALA A 224 -27.62 -7.02 6.31
N THR A 225 -28.50 -7.96 6.61
CA THR A 225 -29.35 -7.96 7.81
C THR A 225 -28.61 -8.34 9.08
N GLY A 226 -27.33 -8.75 8.99
CA GLY A 226 -26.49 -9.18 10.13
C GLY A 226 -24.99 -9.07 9.85
N ILE A 227 -24.19 -9.39 10.87
CA ILE A 227 -22.72 -9.47 10.77
C ILE A 227 -22.37 -10.78 10.06
N GLN A 228 -21.59 -10.70 8.98
CA GLN A 228 -21.13 -11.89 8.26
C GLN A 228 -19.65 -12.16 8.58
N PRO A 229 -19.31 -13.34 9.14
CA PRO A 229 -17.93 -13.72 9.34
C PRO A 229 -17.27 -14.07 8.00
N VAL A 230 -16.09 -13.51 7.77
CA VAL A 230 -15.17 -13.89 6.69
C VAL A 230 -13.94 -14.51 7.32
N TYR A 231 -13.52 -15.68 6.84
CA TYR A 231 -12.37 -16.38 7.39
C TYR A 231 -11.12 -16.09 6.55
N GLY A 232 -9.98 -15.95 7.23
CA GLY A 232 -8.67 -16.00 6.61
C GLY A 232 -7.77 -17.01 7.33
N TYR A 233 -6.73 -17.45 6.65
CA TYR A 233 -5.83 -18.49 7.17
C TYR A 233 -4.38 -18.26 6.76
N PHE A 234 -3.47 -18.79 7.57
CA PHE A 234 -2.03 -18.84 7.33
C PHE A 234 -1.51 -20.25 7.62
N THR A 235 -1.13 -20.95 6.56
CA THR A 235 -0.79 -22.38 6.59
C THR A 235 0.59 -22.65 7.19
N THR A 236 0.82 -23.89 7.60
CA THR A 236 2.12 -24.38 8.04
C THR A 236 3.19 -24.29 6.95
N ALA A 237 2.80 -24.47 5.68
CA ALA A 237 3.69 -24.31 4.53
C ALA A 237 4.13 -22.85 4.37
N GLU A 238 3.21 -21.89 4.49
CA GLU A 238 3.51 -20.46 4.46
C GLU A 238 4.35 -20.03 5.66
N ARG A 239 4.06 -20.59 6.85
CA ARG A 239 4.87 -20.39 8.04
C ARG A 239 6.30 -20.86 7.84
N LYS A 240 6.49 -22.05 7.26
CA LYS A 240 7.83 -22.58 6.93
C LYS A 240 8.55 -21.68 5.95
N LYS A 241 7.87 -21.24 4.88
CA LYS A 241 8.41 -20.27 3.91
C LYS A 241 8.80 -18.96 4.59
N ALA A 242 8.01 -18.47 5.54
CA ALA A 242 8.31 -17.28 6.32
C ALA A 242 9.53 -17.50 7.25
N GLN A 243 9.69 -18.69 7.84
CA GLN A 243 10.86 -19.04 8.64
C GLN A 243 12.13 -19.03 7.79
N ASP A 244 12.10 -19.72 6.64
CA ASP A 244 13.22 -19.85 5.72
C ASP A 244 13.68 -18.47 5.20
N ASN A 245 12.72 -17.60 4.89
CA ASN A 245 12.97 -16.24 4.42
C ASN A 245 13.14 -15.21 5.56
N LYS A 246 13.14 -15.64 6.82
CA LYS A 246 13.28 -14.78 8.02
C LYS A 246 12.26 -13.63 8.08
N LEU A 247 11.04 -13.86 7.61
CA LEU A 247 9.95 -12.88 7.60
C LEU A 247 9.25 -12.79 8.97
N PRO A 248 8.70 -11.63 9.36
CA PRO A 248 7.94 -11.46 10.61
C PRO A 248 6.77 -12.42 10.78
N ALA A 249 6.13 -12.80 9.68
CA ALA A 249 5.01 -13.75 9.61
C ALA A 249 5.31 -15.11 10.28
N LYS A 250 6.58 -15.47 10.49
CA LYS A 250 6.96 -16.71 11.20
C LYS A 250 6.59 -16.71 12.69
N THR A 251 6.50 -15.52 13.29
CA THR A 251 6.23 -15.27 14.71
C THR A 251 4.91 -14.54 14.94
N GLN A 252 4.44 -13.78 13.95
CA GLN A 252 3.22 -12.97 14.02
C GLN A 252 2.49 -13.13 12.67
N PRO A 253 1.66 -14.18 12.51
CA PRO A 253 1.00 -14.48 11.24
C PRO A 253 -0.22 -13.58 10.93
N GLY A 254 -0.58 -12.65 11.82
CA GLY A 254 -1.63 -11.64 11.65
C GLY A 254 -1.09 -10.22 11.68
#